data_AF-A0A2W5FBZ3-F1
#
_entry.id   AF-A0A2W5FBZ3-F1
#
_cell.length_a   1.000
_cell.length_b   1.000
_cell.length_c   1.000
_cell.angle_alpha   90.00
_cell.angle_beta   90.00
_cell.angle_gamma   90.00
#
_symmetry.space_group_name_H-M   'P 1'
#
loop_
_entity.id
_entity.type
_entity.pdbx_description
1 polymer ?
#
loop_
_entity_poly.entity_id
_entity_poly.type
_entity_poly.pdbx_seq_one_letter_code
_entity_poly.pdbx_strand_id
1 'polypeptide(L)'
;MTTKPDQKSARVEPHQRQDRFATLSFEREIAVPLSALWQVWLSPAARAVWASPSPSVTVEFLEADSRLGGREVSLCKVAGQPDIRCECGWL
;
A
#
# COMPACT_ATOMS: atom_id res chain seq x y z
N MET A 1 25.01 48.34 -8.35
CA MET A 1 25.31 47.44 -7.22
C MET A 1 24.04 47.32 -6.39
N THR A 2 23.24 46.30 -6.67
CA THR A 2 21.92 46.12 -6.06
C THR A 2 22.03 45.09 -4.94
N THR A 3 21.59 45.52 -3.76
CA THR A 3 21.62 44.84 -2.46
C THR A 3 20.79 43.56 -2.46
N LYS A 4 21.36 42.49 -1.89
CA LYS A 4 20.77 41.16 -1.71
C LYS A 4 19.67 41.22 -0.62
N PRO A 5 18.50 40.57 -0.78
CA PRO A 5 17.48 40.56 0.25
C PRO A 5 17.84 39.63 1.42
N ASP A 6 17.33 40.05 2.57
CA ASP A 6 17.58 39.63 3.95
C ASP A 6 17.11 38.18 4.23
N GLN A 7 18.00 37.34 4.77
CA GLN A 7 17.66 35.97 5.19
C GLN A 7 16.94 36.02 6.54
N LYS A 8 15.60 35.92 6.52
CA LYS A 8 14.84 35.69 7.74
C LYS A 8 15.08 34.26 8.25
N SER A 9 15.81 34.16 9.36
CA SER A 9 15.93 32.96 10.19
C SER A 9 14.54 32.41 10.52
N ALA A 10 14.22 31.20 10.05
CA ALA A 10 13.01 30.49 10.43
C ALA A 10 13.11 30.11 11.91
N ARG A 11 12.31 30.78 12.74
CA ARG A 11 12.14 30.47 14.15
C ARG A 11 11.47 29.10 14.26
N VAL A 12 12.16 28.13 14.86
CA VAL A 12 11.57 26.83 15.20
C VAL A 12 10.77 27.01 16.48
N GLU A 13 9.46 27.22 16.34
CA GLU A 13 8.52 27.09 17.45
C GLU A 13 8.31 25.60 17.76
N PRO A 14 8.27 25.17 19.03
CA PRO A 14 7.98 23.78 19.38
C PRO A 14 6.62 23.38 18.82
N HIS A 15 6.56 22.31 18.02
CA HIS A 15 5.30 21.81 17.48
C HIS A 15 4.34 21.44 18.62
N GLN A 16 3.19 22.10 18.67
CA GLN A 16 2.08 21.67 19.51
C GLN A 16 1.67 20.26 19.07
N ARG A 17 1.48 19.34 20.03
CA ARG A 17 1.13 17.92 19.81
C ARG A 17 -0.04 17.78 18.81
N GLN A 18 0.22 17.47 17.54
CA GLN A 18 -0.82 17.22 16.53
C GLN A 18 -0.51 15.94 15.72
N ASP A 19 -1.50 15.05 15.76
CA ASP A 19 -1.77 13.80 15.02
C ASP A 19 -0.86 12.57 15.19
N ARG A 20 -1.42 11.54 15.85
CA ARG A 20 -0.84 10.18 16.01
C ARG A 20 -0.72 9.40 14.69
N PHE A 21 -1.38 9.86 13.63
CA PHE A 21 -1.54 9.11 12.38
C PHE A 21 -1.15 10.00 11.20
N ALA A 22 -0.55 9.37 10.19
CA ALA A 22 -0.24 9.99 8.91
C ALA A 22 -1.13 9.38 7.81
N THR A 23 -1.69 10.23 6.96
CA THR A 23 -2.43 9.81 5.76
C THR A 23 -1.52 9.95 4.55
N LEU A 24 -1.35 8.88 3.79
CA LEU A 24 -0.63 8.88 2.52
C LEU A 24 -1.62 8.69 1.38
N SER A 25 -1.49 9.50 0.32
CA SER A 25 -2.33 9.41 -0.88
C SER A 25 -1.46 9.07 -2.09
N PHE A 26 -1.87 8.06 -2.84
CA PHE A 26 -1.17 7.60 -4.05
C PHE A 26 -2.14 7.67 -5.23
N GLU A 27 -1.66 8.19 -6.35
CA GLU A 27 -2.41 8.29 -7.60
C GLU A 27 -1.62 7.65 -8.73
N ARG A 28 -2.31 6.91 -9.60
CA ARG A 28 -1.71 6.26 -10.76
C ARG A 28 -2.74 6.12 -11.88
N GLU A 29 -2.35 6.52 -13.08
CA GLU A 29 -3.10 6.26 -14.30
C GLU A 29 -2.68 4.90 -14.89
N ILE A 30 -3.66 4.10 -15.31
CA ILE A 30 -3.46 2.78 -15.91
C ILE A 30 -4.34 2.67 -17.15
N ALA A 31 -3.73 2.45 -18.32
CA ALA A 31 -4.40 2.40 -19.62
C ALA A 31 -5.12 1.05 -19.85
N VAL A 32 -6.16 0.77 -19.06
CA VAL A 32 -6.99 -0.43 -19.16
C VAL A 32 -8.47 -0.09 -18.97
N PRO A 33 -9.40 -0.93 -19.46
CA PRO A 33 -10.79 -0.82 -19.08
C PRO A 33 -10.98 -0.93 -17.57
N LEU A 34 -11.91 -0.14 -17.01
CA LEU A 34 -12.20 -0.14 -15.58
C LEU A 34 -12.59 -1.52 -15.04
N SER A 35 -13.34 -2.30 -15.82
CA SER A 35 -13.72 -3.67 -15.45
C SER A 35 -12.52 -4.58 -15.30
N ALA A 36 -11.51 -4.47 -16.18
CA ALA A 36 -10.28 -5.24 -16.08
C ALA A 36 -9.47 -4.82 -14.85
N LEU A 37 -9.35 -3.50 -14.59
CA LEU A 37 -8.70 -3.00 -13.38
C LEU A 37 -9.35 -3.58 -12.13
N TRP A 38 -10.68 -3.57 -12.05
CA TRP A 38 -11.41 -4.13 -10.93
C TRP A 38 -11.12 -5.63 -10.73
N GLN A 39 -11.11 -6.42 -11.81
CA GLN A 39 -10.80 -7.85 -11.72
C GLN A 39 -9.36 -8.13 -11.27
N VAL A 40 -8.40 -7.27 -11.61
CA VAL A 40 -7.01 -7.39 -11.12
C VAL A 40 -6.92 -7.27 -9.60
N TRP A 41 -7.83 -6.52 -8.97
CA TRP A 41 -7.91 -6.40 -7.51
C TRP A 41 -8.76 -7.48 -6.84
N LEU A 42 -9.80 -8.01 -7.50
CA LEU A 42 -10.68 -8.99 -6.87
C LEU A 42 -10.23 -10.44 -7.08
N SER A 43 -9.70 -10.78 -8.26
CA SER A 43 -9.31 -12.14 -8.58
C SER A 43 -8.07 -12.56 -7.78
N PRO A 44 -8.13 -13.65 -6.98
CA PRO A 44 -6.97 -14.13 -6.25
C PRO A 44 -5.83 -14.56 -7.19
N ALA A 45 -6.17 -15.08 -8.38
CA ALA A 45 -5.17 -15.45 -9.38
C ALA A 45 -4.43 -14.23 -9.94
N ALA A 46 -5.15 -13.13 -10.20
CA ALA A 46 -4.51 -11.89 -10.66
C ALA A 46 -3.64 -11.27 -9.54
N ARG A 47 -4.12 -11.30 -8.30
CA ARG A 47 -3.37 -10.78 -7.15
C ARG A 47 -2.13 -11.59 -6.83
N ALA A 48 -2.14 -12.90 -7.04
CA ALA A 48 -0.93 -13.73 -6.90
C ALA A 48 0.19 -13.28 -7.86
N VAL A 49 -0.14 -12.63 -8.98
CA VAL A 49 0.86 -12.10 -9.94
C VAL A 49 1.50 -10.80 -9.46
N TRP A 50 0.73 -9.84 -8.93
CA TRP A 50 1.23 -8.48 -8.66
C TRP A 50 1.42 -8.15 -7.17
N ALA A 51 0.81 -8.88 -6.24
CA ALA A 51 0.86 -8.54 -4.82
C ALA A 51 2.27 -8.70 -4.22
N SER A 52 3.13 -9.50 -4.86
CA SER A 52 4.51 -9.65 -4.40
C SER A 52 5.32 -8.37 -4.63
N PRO A 53 5.98 -7.83 -3.59
CA PRO A 53 6.79 -6.62 -3.71
C PRO A 53 8.12 -6.88 -4.43
N SER A 54 8.53 -8.14 -4.60
CA SER A 54 9.78 -8.51 -5.27
C SER A 54 9.71 -9.95 -5.83
N PRO A 55 10.48 -10.29 -6.88
CA PRO A 55 10.45 -11.63 -7.47
C PRO A 55 10.81 -12.79 -6.51
N SER A 56 11.52 -12.50 -5.41
CA SER A 56 11.93 -13.50 -4.41
C SER A 56 10.85 -13.80 -3.36
N VAL A 57 9.75 -13.05 -3.35
CA VAL A 57 8.62 -13.24 -2.44
C VAL A 57 7.46 -13.87 -3.21
N THR A 58 6.78 -14.83 -2.60
CA THR A 58 5.52 -15.39 -3.10
C THR A 58 4.39 -15.00 -2.16
N VAL A 59 3.27 -14.55 -2.72
CA VAL A 59 2.01 -14.32 -1.98
C VAL A 59 1.00 -15.35 -2.48
N GLU A 60 0.65 -16.30 -1.62
CA GLU A 60 -0.33 -17.34 -1.92
C GLU A 60 -1.65 -17.02 -1.22
N PHE A 61 -2.74 -16.87 -1.98
CA PHE A 61 -4.07 -16.61 -1.44
C PHE A 61 -4.78 -17.93 -1.12
N LEU A 62 -5.06 -18.16 0.17
CA LEU A 62 -5.76 -19.35 0.67
C LEU A 62 -7.28 -19.14 0.74
N GLU A 63 -7.71 -17.91 0.99
CA GLU A 63 -9.11 -17.48 1.05
C GLU A 63 -9.20 -16.08 0.47
N ALA A 64 -10.22 -15.83 -0.36
CA ALA A 64 -10.43 -14.53 -0.99
C ALA A 64 -11.94 -14.29 -1.18
N ASP A 65 -12.60 -13.82 -0.12
CA ASP A 65 -13.95 -13.27 -0.21
C ASP A 65 -13.88 -11.74 -0.19
N SER A 66 -13.95 -11.14 -1.37
CA SER A 66 -13.84 -9.69 -1.56
C SER A 66 -15.19 -8.96 -1.51
N ARG A 67 -16.22 -9.57 -0.92
CA ARG A 67 -17.50 -8.92 -0.64
C ARG A 67 -17.41 -8.15 0.68
N LEU A 68 -18.37 -7.26 0.93
CA LEU A 68 -18.47 -6.55 2.21
C LEU A 68 -18.59 -7.55 3.37
N GLY A 69 -17.77 -7.36 4.41
CA GLY A 69 -17.62 -8.28 5.54
C GLY A 69 -16.87 -9.58 5.21
N GLY A 70 -16.40 -9.73 3.97
CA GLY A 70 -15.62 -10.88 3.52
C GLY A 70 -14.22 -10.90 4.12
N ARG A 71 -13.64 -12.10 4.12
CA ARG A 71 -12.32 -12.36 4.68
C ARG A 71 -11.35 -12.79 3.60
N GLU A 72 -10.11 -12.41 3.82
CA GLU A 72 -8.99 -12.84 3.02
C GLU A 72 -7.86 -13.39 3.87
N VAL A 73 -7.25 -14.46 3.40
CA VAL A 73 -6.11 -15.11 4.04
C VAL A 73 -5.03 -15.35 3.00
N SER A 74 -3.80 -14.91 3.29
CA SER A 74 -2.64 -15.17 2.45
C SER A 74 -1.43 -15.68 3.24
N LEU A 75 -0.55 -16.41 2.55
CA LEU A 75 0.78 -16.76 3.02
C LEU A 75 1.82 -15.99 2.20
N CYS A 76 2.64 -15.21 2.90
CA CYS A 76 3.82 -14.56 2.35
C CYS A 76 5.03 -15.47 2.60
N LYS A 77 5.70 -15.87 1.51
CA LYS A 77 6.80 -16.85 1.54
C LYS A 77 8.07 -16.24 0.97
N VAL A 78 9.20 -16.52 1.61
CA VAL A 78 10.54 -16.21 1.11
C VAL A 78 11.50 -17.30 1.57
N ALA A 79 12.43 -17.70 0.70
CA ALA A 79 13.34 -18.82 0.97
C ALA A 79 14.13 -18.59 2.27
N GLY A 80 14.19 -19.61 3.12
CA GLY A 80 14.92 -19.58 4.39
C GLY A 80 14.23 -18.85 5.54
N GLN A 81 12.99 -18.36 5.35
CA GLN A 81 12.17 -17.79 6.42
C GLN A 81 10.89 -18.61 6.63
N PRO A 82 10.29 -18.56 7.82
CA PRO A 82 8.95 -19.09 8.04
C PRO A 82 7.90 -18.36 7.18
N ASP A 83 6.89 -19.08 6.74
CA ASP A 83 5.74 -18.49 6.06
C ASP A 83 4.98 -17.55 7.01
N ILE A 84 4.67 -16.34 6.55
CA ILE A 84 3.91 -15.36 7.31
C ILE A 84 2.45 -15.41 6.87
N ARG A 85 1.55 -15.67 7.81
CA ARG A 85 0.11 -15.64 7.58
C ARG A 85 -0.43 -14.22 7.78
N CYS A 86 -1.06 -13.69 6.75
CA CYS A 86 -1.74 -12.40 6.77
C CYS A 86 -3.25 -12.61 6.65
N GLU A 87 -4.03 -11.90 7.48
CA GLU A 87 -5.49 -11.90 7.43
C GLU A 87 -6.01 -10.48 7.28
N CYS A 88 -6.92 -10.30 6.33
CA CYS A 88 -7.53 -9.01 6.02
C CYS A 88 -9.06 -9.15 6.00
N GLY A 89 -9.75 -8.09 6.41
CA GLY A 89 -11.20 -7.98 6.30
C GLY A 89 -11.58 -6.89 5.31
N TRP A 90 -12.60 -7.16 4.50
CA TRP A 90 -13.20 -6.18 3.60
C TRP A 90 -14.31 -5.42 4.35
N LEU A 91 -14.05 -4.12 4.62
CA LEU A 91 -14.94 -3.22 5.37
C LEU A 91 -15.99 -2.55 4.47
#